data_AF-D1B378-F1
#
_entry.id   AF-D1B378-F1
#
_cell.length_a   1.000
_cell.length_b   1.000
_cell.length_c   1.000
_cell.angle_alpha   90.00
_cell.angle_beta   90.00
_cell.angle_gamma   90.00
#
_symmetry.space_group_name_H-M   'P 1'
#
loop_
_entity.id
_entity.type
_entity.pdbx_description
1 polymer ?
#
loop_
_entity_poly.entity_id
_entity_poly.type
_entity_poly.pdbx_seq_one_letter_code
_entity_poly.pdbx_strand_id
1 'polypeptide(L)'
;MPISREHALLIIKYLLDHPTFYFPFVLVCKGYASNTYKDDDFVEIIPSDDYENLVENRHYDTFELWENVQKLDVETLQLMSKGFIEHIMAHSIETELLENAKKYRALWKEELWESTDIEKFAQNEYFGAKAEGFEESLEIFKKHLASSYM
;
A
#
# COMPACT_ATOMS: atom_id res chain seq x y z
N MET A 1 6.13 17.63 -1.44
CA MET A 1 4.83 17.40 -0.75
C MET A 1 5.04 16.38 0.36
N PRO A 2 4.79 16.72 1.63
CA PRO A 2 4.97 15.79 2.74
C PRO A 2 4.00 14.60 2.65
N ILE A 3 4.49 13.41 2.98
CA ILE A 3 3.71 12.17 3.06
C ILE A 3 4.09 11.41 4.32
N SER A 4 3.21 10.53 4.80
CA SER A 4 3.55 9.64 5.90
C SER A 4 4.53 8.55 5.46
N ARG A 5 5.25 7.97 6.43
CA ARG A 5 6.13 6.83 6.18
C ARG A 5 5.38 5.64 5.60
N GLU A 6 4.16 5.38 6.06
CA GLU A 6 3.30 4.31 5.55
C GLU A 6 3.02 4.51 4.05
N HIS A 7 2.67 5.73 3.64
CA HIS A 7 2.47 6.04 2.22
C HIS A 7 3.76 5.93 1.42
N ALA A 8 4.90 6.38 1.98
CA ALA A 8 6.20 6.24 1.33
C ALA A 8 6.54 4.77 1.04
N LEU A 9 6.38 3.88 2.02
CA LEU A 9 6.62 2.45 1.86
C LEU A 9 5.68 1.79 0.84
N LEU A 10 4.40 2.17 0.84
CA LEU A 10 3.43 1.68 -0.16
C LEU A 10 3.82 2.10 -1.57
N ILE A 11 4.22 3.37 -1.76
CA ILE A 11 4.69 3.88 -3.04
C ILE A 11 5.92 3.10 -3.50
N ILE A 12 6.93 2.96 -2.64
CA ILE A 12 8.18 2.24 -2.98
C ILE A 12 7.87 0.80 -3.40
N LYS A 13 7.06 0.09 -2.62
CA LYS A 13 6.68 -1.30 -2.89
C LYS A 13 5.96 -1.42 -4.24
N TYR A 14 5.01 -0.51 -4.52
CA TYR A 14 4.31 -0.49 -5.80
C TYR A 14 5.26 -0.24 -6.98
N LEU A 15 6.21 0.70 -6.87
CA LEU A 15 7.19 0.97 -7.93
C LEU A 15 8.11 -0.22 -8.20
N LEU A 16 8.45 -1.01 -7.17
CA LEU A 16 9.21 -2.25 -7.31
C LEU A 16 8.43 -3.33 -8.08
N ASP A 17 7.16 -3.49 -7.75
CA ASP A 17 6.30 -4.51 -8.38
C ASP A 17 5.88 -4.10 -9.81
N HIS A 18 5.95 -2.81 -10.13
CA HIS A 18 5.54 -2.24 -11.42
C HIS A 18 6.63 -1.35 -12.04
N PRO A 19 7.78 -1.91 -12.50
CA PRO A 19 8.93 -1.12 -12.96
C PRO A 19 8.68 -0.28 -14.22
N THR A 20 7.62 -0.57 -14.97
CA THR A 20 7.22 0.20 -16.16
C THR A 20 6.24 1.34 -15.84
N PHE A 21 5.79 1.47 -14.59
CA PHE A 21 4.87 2.52 -14.18
C PHE A 21 5.58 3.87 -14.14
N TYR A 22 5.05 4.85 -14.87
CA TYR A 22 5.59 6.21 -14.82
C TYR A 22 5.11 6.92 -13.56
N PHE A 23 6.06 7.20 -12.65
CA PHE A 23 5.82 8.00 -11.45
C PHE A 23 6.55 9.35 -11.57
N PRO A 24 5.84 10.48 -11.65
CA PRO A 24 6.45 11.78 -11.97
C PRO A 24 7.15 12.44 -10.78
N PHE A 25 7.32 11.74 -9.66
CA PHE A 25 7.90 12.27 -8.43
C PHE A 25 9.17 11.52 -8.04
N VAL A 26 10.11 12.25 -7.45
CA VAL A 26 11.21 11.69 -6.66
C VAL A 26 10.74 11.57 -5.22
N LEU A 27 10.90 10.40 -4.62
CA LEU A 27 10.66 10.21 -3.19
C LEU A 27 11.92 10.61 -2.43
N VAL A 28 11.75 11.43 -1.40
CA VAL A 28 12.85 12.02 -0.64
C VAL A 28 12.58 11.83 0.85
N CYS A 29 13.61 11.50 1.63
CA CYS A 29 13.57 11.55 3.09
C CYS A 29 14.44 12.71 3.60
N LYS A 30 13.88 13.62 4.39
CA LYS A 30 14.61 14.68 5.08
C LYS A 30 15.13 14.17 6.42
N GLY A 31 16.07 14.91 7.03
CA GLY A 31 16.46 14.66 8.43
C GLY A 31 17.45 13.51 8.68
N TYR A 32 17.96 12.85 7.63
CA TYR A 32 19.09 11.91 7.73
C TYR A 32 20.46 12.61 7.56
N ALA A 33 20.55 13.94 7.69
CA ALA A 33 21.83 14.62 7.71
C ALA A 33 22.61 14.21 8.98
N SER A 34 23.48 13.21 8.84
CA SER A 34 24.53 12.96 9.81
C SER A 34 25.31 14.26 10.01
N ASN A 35 25.73 14.57 11.24
CA ASN A 35 26.51 15.77 11.59
C ASN A 35 27.93 15.82 10.97
N THR A 36 28.12 15.20 9.82
CA THR A 36 29.41 15.01 9.18
C THR A 36 29.21 15.09 7.68
N TYR A 37 29.69 16.23 7.15
CA TYR A 37 29.88 16.56 5.74
C TYR A 37 28.70 17.21 5.02
N LYS A 38 29.07 18.12 4.13
CA LYS A 38 28.24 19.09 3.42
C LYS A 38 27.42 18.43 2.29
N ASP A 39 26.59 17.46 2.61
CA ASP A 39 25.63 16.90 1.68
C ASP A 39 24.23 17.41 2.03
N ASP A 40 23.38 17.52 1.01
CA ASP A 40 22.05 18.12 1.11
C ASP A 40 21.24 17.53 2.28
N ASP A 41 20.33 18.33 2.89
CA ASP A 41 19.54 17.96 4.09
C ASP A 41 18.54 16.80 3.85
N PHE A 42 18.70 16.05 2.76
CA PHE A 42 17.77 15.04 2.27
C PHE A 42 18.49 13.89 1.54
N VAL A 43 17.82 12.73 1.50
CA VAL A 43 18.24 11.55 0.74
C VAL A 43 17.15 11.22 -0.27
N GLU A 44 17.52 11.10 -1.55
CA GLU A 44 16.62 10.56 -2.57
C GLU A 44 16.50 9.04 -2.39
N ILE A 45 15.27 8.55 -2.36
CA ILE A 45 14.98 7.13 -2.16
C ILE A 45 14.91 6.43 -3.52
N ILE A 46 15.79 5.46 -3.70
CA ILE A 46 15.82 4.54 -4.83
C ILE A 46 15.07 3.26 -4.42
N PRO A 47 13.89 2.96 -5.02
CA PRO A 47 13.07 1.85 -4.58
C PRO A 47 13.79 0.50 -4.45
N SER A 48 14.67 0.17 -5.41
CA SER A 48 15.41 -1.11 -5.44
C SER A 48 16.45 -1.25 -4.34
N ASP A 49 17.02 -0.13 -3.90
CA ASP A 49 18.21 -0.12 -3.07
C ASP A 49 17.84 0.16 -1.60
N ASP A 50 16.74 0.88 -1.38
CA ASP A 50 16.38 1.41 -0.07
C ASP A 50 15.21 0.68 0.60
N TYR A 51 14.38 -0.08 -0.12
CA TYR A 51 13.13 -0.62 0.43
C TYR A 51 13.33 -1.47 1.70
N GLU A 52 14.24 -2.45 1.67
CA GLU A 52 14.50 -3.32 2.82
C GLU A 52 14.99 -2.51 4.03
N ASN A 53 15.92 -1.58 3.80
CA ASN A 53 16.44 -0.69 4.83
C ASN A 53 15.35 0.19 5.43
N LEU A 54 14.44 0.72 4.61
CA LEU A 54 13.36 1.59 5.05
C LEU A 54 12.28 0.84 5.84
N VAL A 55 12.02 -0.42 5.51
CA VAL A 55 11.09 -1.27 6.27
C VAL A 55 11.61 -1.50 7.69
N GLU A 56 12.90 -1.79 7.83
CA GLU A 56 13.54 -2.12 9.10
C GLU A 56 13.90 -0.89 9.95
N ASN A 57 14.33 0.20 9.31
CA ASN A 57 14.86 1.38 9.99
C ASN A 57 13.78 2.45 10.20
N ARG A 58 13.40 2.67 11.47
CA ARG A 58 12.41 3.69 11.86
C ARG A 58 12.98 5.11 11.97
N HIS A 59 14.28 5.30 11.77
CA HIS A 59 14.89 6.65 11.79
C HIS A 59 14.56 7.48 10.55
N TYR A 60 14.04 6.85 9.49
CA TYR A 60 13.47 7.56 8.35
C TYR A 60 12.00 7.88 8.63
N ASP A 61 11.71 9.13 8.98
CA ASP A 61 10.38 9.56 9.44
C ASP A 61 9.80 10.77 8.70
N THR A 62 10.60 11.51 7.93
CA THR A 62 10.15 12.71 7.21
C THR A 62 10.25 12.55 5.70
N PHE A 63 9.18 12.04 5.09
CA PHE A 63 9.12 11.78 3.65
C PHE A 63 8.42 12.90 2.87
N GLU A 64 8.94 13.20 1.68
CA GLU A 64 8.34 14.12 0.73
C GLU A 64 8.40 13.60 -0.71
N LEU A 65 7.40 13.94 -1.51
CA LEU A 65 7.41 13.81 -2.97
C LEU A 65 7.87 15.12 -3.62
N TRP A 66 8.95 15.07 -4.39
CA TRP A 66 9.50 16.19 -5.16
C TRP A 66 9.25 15.97 -6.64
N GLU A 67 9.01 17.04 -7.41
CA GLU A 67 8.72 16.93 -8.84
C GLU A 67 9.99 16.56 -9.61
N ASN A 68 9.89 15.59 -10.53
CA ASN A 68 11.06 15.13 -11.28
C ASN A 68 11.24 15.88 -12.62
N VAL A 69 10.17 16.32 -13.32
CA VAL A 69 10.38 16.78 -14.73
C VAL A 69 9.43 17.83 -15.32
N GLN A 70 8.53 18.49 -14.59
CA GLN A 70 7.71 19.55 -15.20
C GLN A 70 7.76 20.85 -14.38
N LYS A 71 7.32 21.96 -14.95
CA LYS A 71 7.06 23.20 -14.19
C LYS A 71 5.56 23.20 -13.89
N LEU A 72 5.09 22.21 -13.16
CA LEU A 72 3.70 22.19 -12.73
C LEU A 72 3.53 23.22 -11.61
N ASP A 73 2.46 23.98 -11.67
CA ASP A 73 2.09 24.80 -10.52
C ASP A 73 1.74 23.89 -9.34
N VAL A 74 1.85 24.43 -8.13
CA VAL A 74 1.70 23.66 -6.89
C VAL A 74 0.32 23.01 -6.77
N GLU A 75 -0.72 23.63 -7.31
CA GLU A 75 -2.09 23.09 -7.25
C GLU A 75 -2.21 21.86 -8.17
N THR A 76 -1.70 21.95 -9.40
CA THR A 76 -1.64 20.82 -10.33
C THR A 76 -0.80 19.68 -9.76
N LEU A 77 0.36 19.99 -9.15
CA LEU A 77 1.22 19.00 -8.53
C LEU A 77 0.50 18.25 -7.39
N GLN A 78 -0.26 18.96 -6.56
CA GLN A 78 -1.05 18.39 -5.46
C GLN A 78 -2.20 17.51 -5.97
N LEU A 79 -2.90 17.93 -7.04
CA LEU A 79 -3.98 17.15 -7.63
C LEU A 79 -3.47 15.87 -8.28
N MET A 80 -2.35 15.96 -9.03
CA MET A 80 -1.73 14.80 -9.65
C MET A 80 -1.21 13.83 -8.59
N SER A 81 -0.45 14.32 -7.60
CA SER A 81 0.10 13.47 -6.54
C SER A 81 -1.01 12.76 -5.76
N LYS A 82 -2.11 13.46 -5.49
CA LYS A 82 -3.31 12.88 -4.87
C LYS A 82 -3.86 11.73 -5.71
N GLY A 83 -4.07 11.93 -7.01
CA GLY A 83 -4.58 10.86 -7.89
C GLY A 83 -3.67 9.63 -7.96
N PHE A 84 -2.34 9.84 -7.98
CA PHE A 84 -1.37 8.75 -7.92
C PHE A 84 -1.42 8.00 -6.59
N ILE A 85 -1.44 8.73 -5.46
CA ILE A 85 -1.51 8.13 -4.12
C ILE A 85 -2.81 7.35 -3.95
N GLU A 86 -3.93 7.93 -4.35
CA GLU A 86 -5.24 7.27 -4.29
C GLU A 86 -5.25 5.97 -5.11
N HIS A 87 -4.68 5.99 -6.32
CA HIS A 87 -4.58 4.79 -7.15
C HIS A 87 -3.70 3.70 -6.52
N ILE A 88 -2.52 4.06 -6.00
CA ILE A 88 -1.59 3.13 -5.35
C ILE A 88 -2.22 2.54 -4.09
N MET A 89 -2.82 3.37 -3.24
CA MET A 89 -3.50 2.93 -2.02
C MET A 89 -4.67 2.01 -2.36
N ALA A 90 -5.45 2.36 -3.37
CA ALA A 90 -6.59 1.56 -3.77
C ALA A 90 -6.15 0.16 -4.22
N HIS A 91 -5.06 0.07 -4.99
CA HIS A 91 -4.48 -1.21 -5.40
C HIS A 91 -3.98 -2.04 -4.20
N SER A 92 -3.35 -1.39 -3.22
CA SER A 92 -2.90 -2.05 -1.99
C SER A 92 -4.07 -2.65 -1.21
N ILE A 93 -5.15 -1.89 -1.02
CA ILE A 93 -6.35 -2.35 -0.30
C ILE A 93 -7.01 -3.50 -1.06
N GLU A 94 -7.16 -3.39 -2.38
CA GLU A 94 -7.73 -4.47 -3.20
C GLU A 94 -6.94 -5.78 -3.04
N THR A 95 -5.62 -5.68 -3.07
CA THR A 95 -4.72 -6.83 -2.94
C THR A 95 -4.85 -7.47 -1.57
N GLU A 96 -4.83 -6.68 -0.49
CA GLU A 96 -4.97 -7.19 0.87
C GLU A 96 -6.33 -7.89 1.10
N LEU A 97 -7.42 -7.31 0.61
CA LEU A 97 -8.74 -7.92 0.68
C LEU A 97 -8.78 -9.25 -0.08
N LEU A 98 -8.22 -9.29 -1.29
CA LEU A 98 -8.17 -10.48 -2.13
C LEU A 98 -7.33 -11.59 -1.50
N GLU A 99 -6.16 -11.27 -0.95
CA GLU A 99 -5.27 -12.23 -0.30
C GLU A 99 -5.91 -12.82 0.95
N ASN A 100 -6.54 -12.00 1.78
CA ASN A 100 -7.24 -12.48 2.98
C ASN A 100 -8.46 -13.33 2.63
N ALA A 101 -9.27 -12.94 1.64
CA ALA A 101 -10.39 -13.73 1.14
C ALA A 101 -9.91 -15.14 0.73
N LYS A 102 -8.89 -15.22 -0.13
CA LYS A 102 -8.30 -16.49 -0.57
C LYS A 102 -7.76 -17.33 0.58
N LYS A 103 -7.02 -16.68 1.50
CA LYS A 103 -6.41 -17.34 2.66
C LYS A 103 -7.48 -18.00 3.54
N TYR A 104 -8.52 -17.26 3.92
CA TYR A 104 -9.57 -17.79 4.79
C TYR A 104 -10.46 -18.81 4.06
N ARG A 105 -10.75 -18.61 2.78
CA ARG A 105 -11.51 -19.58 1.98
C ARG A 105 -10.77 -20.91 1.84
N ALA A 106 -9.44 -20.88 1.73
CA ALA A 106 -8.61 -22.10 1.69
C ALA A 106 -8.53 -22.83 3.05
N LEU A 107 -8.80 -22.15 4.16
CA LEU A 107 -8.84 -22.74 5.49
C LEU A 107 -10.21 -23.35 5.82
N TRP A 108 -11.28 -22.83 5.20
CA TRP A 108 -12.63 -23.37 5.32
C TRP A 108 -12.74 -24.73 4.61
N LYS A 109 -13.41 -25.67 5.27
CA LYS A 109 -13.55 -27.06 4.85
C LYS A 109 -15.02 -27.42 4.81
N GLU A 110 -15.51 -27.78 3.64
CA GLU A 110 -16.92 -28.14 3.43
C GLU A 110 -17.34 -29.32 4.30
N GLU A 111 -16.44 -30.29 4.49
CA GLU A 111 -16.69 -31.48 5.30
C GLU A 111 -16.88 -31.20 6.80
N LEU A 112 -16.44 -30.03 7.29
CA LEU A 112 -16.58 -29.64 8.69
C LEU A 112 -17.82 -28.80 8.97
N TRP A 113 -18.60 -28.45 7.94
CA TRP A 113 -19.84 -27.66 8.08
C TRP A 113 -20.89 -28.40 8.92
N GLU A 114 -20.98 -29.72 8.82
CA GLU A 114 -21.91 -30.52 9.63
C GLU A 114 -21.21 -31.27 10.77
N SER A 115 -20.01 -30.80 11.17
CA SER A 115 -19.24 -31.44 12.23
C SER A 115 -20.02 -31.44 13.56
N THR A 116 -20.19 -32.63 14.15
CA THR A 116 -20.76 -32.76 15.51
C THR A 116 -19.76 -32.41 16.61
N ASP A 117 -18.47 -32.28 16.25
CA ASP A 117 -17.42 -31.74 17.11
C ASP A 117 -17.50 -30.20 17.08
N ILE A 118 -17.98 -29.62 18.18
CA ILE A 118 -18.36 -28.21 18.28
C ILE A 118 -17.17 -27.26 18.08
N GLU A 119 -15.96 -27.65 18.52
CA GLU A 119 -14.78 -26.81 18.39
C GLU A 119 -14.34 -26.74 16.93
N LYS A 120 -14.35 -27.88 16.23
CA LYS A 120 -14.04 -27.93 14.80
C LYS A 120 -15.08 -27.21 13.95
N PHE A 121 -16.36 -27.41 14.26
CA PHE A 121 -17.45 -26.69 13.61
C PHE A 121 -17.27 -25.18 13.78
N ALA A 122 -17.13 -24.70 15.02
CA ALA A 122 -16.99 -23.27 15.32
C ALA A 122 -15.75 -22.64 14.66
N GLN A 123 -14.62 -23.34 14.66
CA GLN A 123 -13.41 -22.85 13.98
C GLN A 123 -13.58 -22.80 12.46
N ASN A 124 -14.26 -23.79 11.87
CA ASN A 124 -14.56 -23.80 10.45
C ASN A 124 -15.49 -22.65 10.07
N GLU A 125 -16.59 -22.46 10.80
CA GLU A 125 -17.52 -21.33 10.61
C GLU A 125 -16.81 -19.98 10.72
N TYR A 126 -15.88 -19.84 11.66
CA TYR A 126 -15.06 -18.63 11.77
C TYR A 126 -14.27 -18.35 10.49
N PHE A 127 -13.64 -19.36 9.89
CA PHE A 127 -12.90 -19.18 8.64
C PHE A 127 -13.83 -18.87 7.47
N GLY A 128 -14.99 -19.53 7.38
CA GLY A 128 -16.00 -19.26 6.37
C GLY A 128 -16.50 -17.82 6.44
N ALA A 129 -16.94 -17.38 7.62
CA ALA A 129 -17.41 -16.02 7.86
C ALA A 129 -16.33 -14.96 7.58
N LYS A 130 -15.06 -15.24 7.90
CA LYS A 130 -13.95 -14.34 7.54
C LYS A 130 -13.76 -14.25 6.03
N ALA A 131 -13.78 -15.38 5.33
CA ALA A 131 -13.65 -15.39 3.87
C ALA A 131 -14.76 -14.57 3.21
N GLU A 132 -16.01 -14.83 3.58
CA GLU A 132 -17.19 -14.11 3.09
C GLU A 132 -17.09 -12.61 3.38
N GLY A 133 -16.71 -12.22 4.59
CA GLY A 133 -16.55 -10.80 4.94
C GLY A 133 -15.51 -10.08 4.08
N PHE A 134 -14.39 -10.74 3.74
CA PHE A 134 -13.38 -10.15 2.85
C PHE A 134 -13.85 -10.12 1.38
N GLU A 135 -14.56 -11.16 0.91
CA GLU A 135 -15.14 -11.22 -0.43
C GLU A 135 -16.19 -10.11 -0.65
N GLU A 136 -17.10 -9.92 0.31
CA GLU A 136 -18.10 -8.84 0.28
C GLU A 136 -17.43 -7.46 0.33
N SER A 137 -16.43 -7.29 1.19
CA SER A 137 -15.66 -6.04 1.28
C SER A 137 -14.96 -5.72 -0.03
N LEU A 138 -14.38 -6.72 -0.71
CA LEU A 138 -13.74 -6.56 -2.01
C LEU A 138 -14.76 -6.14 -3.08
N GLU A 139 -15.97 -6.71 -3.06
CA GLU A 139 -17.03 -6.34 -4.00
C GLU A 139 -17.49 -4.90 -3.78
N ILE A 140 -17.74 -4.49 -2.52
CA ILE A 140 -18.12 -3.12 -2.16
C ILE A 140 -17.02 -2.14 -2.58
N PHE A 141 -15.76 -2.48 -2.31
CA PHE A 141 -14.60 -1.67 -2.67
C PHE A 141 -14.51 -1.45 -4.18
N LYS A 142 -14.65 -2.51 -4.98
CA LYS A 142 -14.66 -2.44 -6.45
C LYS A 142 -15.80 -1.61 -7.00
N LYS A 143 -17.01 -1.74 -6.43
CA LYS A 143 -18.17 -0.91 -6.82
C LYS A 143 -17.91 0.57 -6.57
N HIS A 144 -17.30 0.92 -5.44
CA HIS A 144 -16.96 2.30 -5.12
C HIS A 144 -15.90 2.87 -6.06
N LEU A 145 -14.83 2.12 -6.34
CA LEU A 145 -13.82 2.55 -7.31
C LEU A 145 -14.42 2.76 -8.70
N ALA A 146 -15.24 1.81 -9.19
CA ALA A 146 -15.88 1.93 -10.50
C ALA A 146 -16.79 3.17 -10.61
N SER A 147 -17.44 3.57 -9.51
CA SER A 147 -18.25 4.80 -9.44
C SER A 147 -17.43 6.09 -9.35
N SER A 148 -16.16 6.04 -8.95
CA SER A 148 -15.28 7.21 -8.90
C SER A 148 -14.65 7.56 -10.25
N TYR A 149 -14.71 6.64 -11.22
CA TYR A 149 -14.19 6.83 -12.59
C TYR A 149 -15.29 7.07 -13.65
N MET A 150 -16.56 7.21 -13.24
CA MET A 150 -17.70 7.64 -14.08
C MET A 150 -18.08 9.08 -13.76
#